data_AF-A0A1H8DZN2-F1
#
_entry.id   AF-A0A1H8DZN2-F1
#
_cell.length_a   1.000
_cell.length_b   1.000
_cell.length_c   1.000
_cell.angle_alpha   90.00
_cell.angle_beta   90.00
_cell.angle_gamma   90.00
#
_symmetry.space_group_name_H-M   'P 1'
#
loop_
_entity.id
_entity.type
_entity.pdbx_description
1 polymer ?
#
loop_
_entity_poly.entity_id
_entity_poly.type
_entity_poly.pdbx_seq_one_letter_code
_entity_poly.pdbx_strand_id
1 'polypeptide(L)' 'MSYQVQHEQKHVRKYRFLTLPVQLAVVLVAVGVVLYTLLFSSYPPVHDAMHELRHGLMFIPCH' A
#
# COMPACT_ATOMS: atom_id res chain seq x y z
N MET A 1 8.34 40.28 -10.71
CA MET A 1 7.60 39.82 -9.51
C MET A 1 6.90 38.46 -9.66
N SER A 2 6.98 37.77 -10.81
CA SER A 2 6.28 36.49 -11.07
C SER A 2 7.07 35.22 -10.74
N TYR A 3 8.41 35.29 -10.62
CA TYR A 3 9.27 34.11 -10.41
C TYR A 3 9.29 33.60 -8.96
N GLN A 4 9.10 34.49 -7.98
CA GLN A 4 9.12 34.13 -6.55
C GLN A 4 7.89 33.28 -6.14
N VAL A 5 6.73 33.58 -6.72
CA VAL A 5 5.45 32.90 -6.38
C VAL A 5 5.46 31.41 -6.79
N GLN A 6 6.13 31.06 -7.90
CA GLN A 6 6.20 29.67 -8.35
C GLN A 6 7.10 28.78 -7.47
N HIS A 7 8.13 29.34 -6.83
CA HIS A 7 9.05 28.58 -5.99
C HIS A 7 8.42 28.20 -4.63
N GLU A 8 7.67 29.11 -4.01
CA GLU A 8 6.95 28.81 -2.77
C GLU A 8 5.86 27.75 -2.97
N GLN A 9 5.10 27.85 -4.07
CA GLN A 9 4.03 26.88 -4.36
C GLN A 9 4.57 25.46 -4.61
N LYS A 10 5.73 25.33 -5.28
CA LYS A 10 6.41 24.04 -5.47
C LYS A 10 6.87 23.42 -4.16
N HIS A 11 7.40 24.23 -3.25
CA HIS A 11 7.77 23.78 -1.91
C HIS A 11 6.53 23.28 -1.14
N VAL A 12 5.48 24.09 -1.00
CA VAL A 12 4.25 23.71 -0.28
C VAL A 12 3.56 22.47 -0.87
N ARG A 13 3.61 22.28 -2.20
CA ARG A 13 3.08 21.07 -2.88
C ARG A 13 3.96 19.85 -2.65
N LYS A 14 5.30 20.01 -2.64
CA LYS A 14 6.26 18.92 -2.37
C LYS A 14 6.20 18.47 -0.91
N TYR A 15 5.96 19.39 0.02
CA TYR A 15 5.83 19.10 1.45
C TYR A 15 4.48 18.50 1.86
N ARG A 16 3.45 18.60 1.02
CA ARG A 16 2.14 17.98 1.30
C ARG A 16 2.17 16.46 1.15
N PHE A 17 2.93 15.95 0.18
CA PHE A 17 3.22 14.52 0.01
C PHE A 17 4.30 13.98 0.96
N LEU A 18 4.96 14.87 1.71
CA LEU A 18 6.02 14.56 2.67
C LEU A 18 5.53 14.69 4.14
N THR A 19 4.23 14.75 4.35
CA THR A 19 3.70 14.68 5.71
C THR A 19 3.71 13.23 6.17
N LEU A 20 4.20 12.98 7.38
CA LEU A 20 4.22 11.64 8.01
C LEU A 20 2.91 10.85 7.85
N PRO A 21 1.70 11.43 8.05
CA PRO A 21 0.46 10.68 7.87
C PRO A 21 0.24 10.21 6.43
N VAL A 22 0.62 11.00 5.43
CA VAL A 22 0.48 10.62 4.01
C VAL A 22 1.46 9.49 3.67
N GLN A 23 2.69 9.55 4.19
CA GLN A 23 3.66 8.47 3.99
C GLN A 23 3.20 7.16 4.64
N LEU A 24 2.71 7.22 5.88
CA LEU A 24 2.12 6.06 6.58
C LEU A 24 0.93 5.48 5.83
N ALA A 25 0.02 6.33 5.34
CA ALA A 25 -1.11 5.87 4.54
C ALA A 25 -0.66 5.15 3.27
N VAL A 26 0.32 5.69 2.54
CA VAL A 26 0.88 5.04 1.34
C VAL A 26 1.50 3.69 1.67
N VAL A 27 2.28 3.60 2.75
CA VAL A 27 2.89 2.33 3.18
C VAL A 27 1.82 1.31 3.58
N LEU A 28 0.82 1.71 4.36
CA LEU A 28 -0.29 0.83 4.76
C LEU A 28 -1.08 0.32 3.55
N VAL A 29 -1.36 1.19 2.57
CA VAL A 29 -2.01 0.80 1.33
C VAL A 29 -1.14 -0.18 0.54
N ALA A 30 0.16 0.09 0.40
CA ALA A 30 1.08 -0.79 -0.31
C ALA A 30 1.16 -2.17 0.36
N VAL A 31 1.29 -2.21 1.69
CA VAL A 31 1.29 -3.45 2.47
C VAL A 31 -0.03 -4.18 2.32
N GLY A 32 -1.16 -3.47 2.39
CA GLY A 32 -2.49 -4.03 2.20
C GLY A 32 -2.66 -4.69 0.82
N VAL A 33 -2.16 -4.04 -0.24
CA VAL A 33 -2.19 -4.61 -1.60
C VAL A 33 -1.31 -5.87 -1.69
N VAL A 34 -0.11 -5.86 -1.11
CA VAL A 34 0.77 -7.03 -1.09
C VAL A 34 0.12 -8.18 -0.34
N LEU A 35 -0.43 -7.92 0.85
CA LEU A 35 -1.13 -8.95 1.62
C LEU A 35 -2.36 -9.47 0.87
N TYR A 36 -3.17 -8.59 0.28
CA TYR A 36 -4.32 -9.00 -0.51
C TYR A 36 -3.91 -9.90 -1.68
N THR A 37 -2.89 -9.50 -2.44
CA THR A 37 -2.42 -10.30 -3.59
C THR A 37 -1.86 -11.66 -3.18
N LEU A 38 -1.12 -11.76 -2.08
CA LEU A 38 -0.60 -13.04 -1.58
C LEU A 38 -1.71 -13.93 -1.01
N LEU A 39 -2.57 -13.38 -0.16
CA LEU A 39 -3.64 -14.12 0.50
C LEU A 39 -4.82 -14.44 -0.42
N PHE A 40 -5.02 -13.73 -1.53
CA PHE A 40 -6.08 -14.04 -2.51
C PHE A 40 -5.53 -14.54 -3.86
N SER A 41 -4.23 -14.81 -3.96
CA SER A 41 -3.64 -15.39 -5.17
C SER A 41 -4.29 -16.73 -5.54
N SER A 42 -4.58 -16.92 -6.82
CA SER A 42 -4.96 -18.21 -7.43
C SER A 42 -3.77 -18.97 -8.02
N TYR A 43 -2.57 -18.42 -7.95
CA TYR A 43 -1.37 -19.07 -8.44
C TYR A 43 -0.96 -20.19 -7.47
N PRO A 44 -0.90 -21.48 -7.90
CA PRO A 44 -0.77 -22.62 -6.98
C PRO A 44 0.41 -22.53 -6.01
N PRO A 45 1.64 -22.16 -6.43
CA PRO A 45 2.78 -22.06 -5.50
C PRO A 45 2.58 -21.02 -4.39
N VAL A 46 1.91 -19.90 -4.70
CA VAL A 46 1.65 -18.84 -3.71
C VAL A 46 0.44 -19.21 -2.85
N HIS A 47 -0.57 -19.84 -3.45
CA HIS A 47 -1.71 -20.37 -2.72
C HIS A 47 -1.25 -21.36 -1.66
N ASP A 48 -0.48 -22.38 -2.05
CA ASP A 48 -0.02 -23.45 -1.16
C ASP A 48 0.87 -22.91 -0.04
N ALA A 49 1.78 -21.98 -0.36
CA ALA A 49 2.63 -21.33 0.63
C ALA A 49 1.82 -20.52 1.68
N MET A 50 0.66 -20.00 1.31
CA MET A 50 -0.21 -19.22 2.19
C MET A 50 -1.41 -20.03 2.71
N HIS A 51 -1.52 -21.31 2.37
CA HIS A 51 -2.73 -22.10 2.60
C HIS A 51 -3.04 -22.27 4.09
N GLU A 52 -2.05 -22.62 4.90
CA GLU A 52 -2.21 -22.73 6.37
C GLU A 52 -2.61 -21.39 7.00
N LEU A 53 -2.01 -20.29 6.54
CA LEU A 53 -2.36 -18.95 7.00
C LEU A 53 -3.80 -18.59 6.63
N ARG A 54 -4.23 -18.87 5.39
CA ARG A 54 -5.61 -18.65 4.93
C ARG A 54 -6.61 -19.43 5.78
N HIS A 55 -6.31 -20.68 6.13
CA HIS A 55 -7.11 -21.49 7.06
C HIS A 55 -7.18 -20.88 8.46
N GLY A 56 -6.03 -20.45 9.00
CA GLY A 56 -5.97 -19.80 10.31
C GLY A 56 -6.76 -18.49 10.39
N LEU A 57 -6.88 -17.76 9.28
CA LEU A 57 -7.68 -16.53 9.19
C LEU A 57 -9.19 -16.79 9.09
N MET A 58 -9.62 -18.01 8.73
CA MET A 58 -11.03 -18.44 8.58
C MET A 58 -11.92 -17.62 7.63
N PHE A 59 -11.40 -16.54 7.07
CA PHE A 59 -12.13 -15.59 6.23
C PHE A 59 -11.78 -15.73 4.74
N ILE A 60 -10.67 -16.40 4.42
CA ILE A 60 -10.11 -16.40 3.08
C ILE A 60 -10.41 -17.74 2.39
N PRO A 61 -11.11 -17.72 1.24
CA PRO A 61 -11.49 -18.96 0.55
C PRO A 61 -10.25 -19.67 0.01
N CYS A 62 -10.16 -20.97 0.24
CA CYS A 62 -9.01 -21.80 -0.12
C CYS A 62 -9.36 -23.10 -0.86
N HIS A 63 -10.61 -23.58 -0.78
CA HIS A 63 -11.12 -24.73 -1.53
C HIS A 63 -12.63 -24.84 -1.31
#